data_AF-A0A8X6RYC6-F1
#
_entry.id   AF-A0A8X6RYC6-F1
#
_cell.length_a   1.000
_cell.length_b   1.000
_cell.length_c   1.000
_cell.angle_alpha   90.00
_cell.angle_beta   90.00
_cell.angle_gamma   90.00
#
_symmetry.space_group_name_H-M   'P 1'
#
loop_
_entity.id
_entity.type
_entity.pdbx_description
1 polymer ?
#
loop_
_entity_poly.entity_id
_entity_poly.type
_entity_poly.pdbx_seq_one_letter_code
_entity_poly.pdbx_strand_id
1 'polypeptide(L)'
;MSKSTEELLLNSVESASRRKIKIPDLLKEQDSQNVNIIVELDLLSSLMKNLLCCKYCCSSEKIELREDLKSRKGLAVSLEIICHNCGESTSTNISNKCYDVNLRLTYGMRAIGKGGAASRIFCGLMNLPPPPAKFERHNSLFLNVLKTISEDSMNAAVHEAVTANDNNSNIAVAVDGTWHKRGYSSLNGVVCATSVENGKVIDFETLTKYCSSCKVKKKPCENCAKNYEGFSGVMECRGSGLIQHYYGLAIRKNLSSVEDVKRAIWAIYFHKLSTEDNPQHALCPLGEDSWCGYNRSIVTGEFYIHKHSLPESILLKVKKVFRDLTEKDLLKKCLHGRTQNPNESFNKCIWERIPKTVFVGIETLKFGVMDAVICFNDGYVSRIKVFEALGIKSGYNTERALLIIDNKRIF
;
A
#
# COMPACT_ATOMS: atom_id res chain seq x y z
N MET A 1 -24.56 -25.81 -33.44
CA MET A 1 -23.20 -25.86 -34.01
C MET A 1 -22.92 -24.47 -34.57
N SER A 2 -21.96 -23.67 -34.13
CA SER A 2 -20.87 -23.78 -33.18
C SER A 2 -20.73 -22.39 -32.55
N LYS A 3 -20.92 -22.27 -31.23
CA LYS A 3 -20.36 -21.12 -30.50
C LYS A 3 -18.86 -21.17 -30.76
N SER A 4 -18.30 -20.08 -31.30
CA SER A 4 -16.87 -20.02 -31.60
C SER A 4 -16.10 -20.33 -30.33
N THR A 5 -15.13 -21.22 -30.46
CA THR A 5 -14.28 -21.76 -29.40
C THR A 5 -13.49 -20.68 -28.64
N GLU A 6 -13.56 -19.42 -29.08
CA GLU A 6 -13.00 -18.23 -28.42
C GLU A 6 -13.86 -17.68 -27.27
N GLU A 7 -15.19 -17.86 -27.27
CA GLU A 7 -16.05 -17.39 -26.16
C GLU A 7 -15.98 -18.29 -24.91
N LEU A 8 -15.43 -19.50 -25.04
CA LEU A 8 -15.24 -20.44 -23.92
C LEU A 8 -13.85 -20.33 -23.25
N LEU A 9 -12.92 -19.58 -23.84
CA LEU A 9 -11.57 -19.34 -23.27
C LEU A 9 -11.44 -17.98 -22.57
N LEU A 10 -12.47 -17.13 -22.65
CA LEU A 10 -12.54 -15.81 -21.99
C LEU A 10 -13.30 -15.81 -20.65
N ASN A 11 -13.67 -16.99 -20.13
CA ASN A 11 -13.86 -17.18 -18.69
C ASN A 11 -12.47 -17.16 -18.02
N SER A 12 -11.90 -15.96 -18.01
CA SER A 12 -10.55 -15.61 -17.64
C SER A 12 -10.21 -16.10 -16.23
N VAL A 13 -9.04 -16.70 -16.10
CA VAL A 13 -8.36 -16.88 -14.81
C VAL A 13 -8.42 -15.56 -14.03
N GLU A 14 -9.15 -15.53 -12.92
CA GLU A 14 -9.24 -14.34 -12.09
C GLU A 14 -7.84 -13.90 -11.63
N SER A 15 -7.55 -12.60 -11.72
CA SER A 15 -6.29 -12.03 -11.25
C SER A 15 -6.04 -12.42 -9.78
N ALA A 16 -4.76 -12.52 -9.39
CA ALA A 16 -4.40 -12.87 -8.02
C ALA A 16 -4.99 -11.86 -7.01
N SER A 17 -5.18 -10.60 -7.42
CA SER A 17 -5.85 -9.58 -6.62
C SER A 17 -7.36 -9.72 -6.56
N ARG A 18 -8.02 -10.12 -7.65
CA ARG A 18 -9.48 -10.31 -7.65
C ARG A 18 -9.89 -11.47 -6.74
N ARG A 19 -9.09 -12.53 -6.73
CA ARG A 19 -9.29 -13.69 -5.84
C ARG A 19 -9.25 -13.36 -4.35
N LYS A 20 -8.65 -12.23 -3.94
CA LYS A 20 -8.58 -11.82 -2.53
C LYS A 20 -9.87 -11.19 -2.00
N ILE A 21 -10.75 -10.74 -2.89
CA ILE A 21 -11.88 -9.88 -2.55
C ILE A 21 -13.18 -10.58 -2.92
N LYS A 22 -14.06 -10.77 -1.93
CA LYS A 22 -15.47 -11.04 -2.20
C LYS A 22 -16.15 -9.70 -2.41
N ILE A 23 -16.37 -9.29 -3.66
CA ILE A 23 -17.09 -8.05 -3.96
C ILE A 23 -18.54 -8.27 -3.54
N PRO A 24 -19.06 -7.57 -2.52
CA PRO A 24 -20.45 -7.71 -2.16
C PRO A 24 -21.32 -7.12 -3.29
N ASP A 25 -22.49 -7.69 -3.55
CA ASP A 25 -23.52 -7.10 -4.41
C ASP A 25 -24.07 -5.82 -3.77
N LEU A 26 -23.28 -4.75 -3.82
CA LEU A 26 -23.55 -3.46 -3.21
C LEU A 26 -24.25 -2.48 -4.17
N LEU A 27 -24.45 -2.85 -5.42
CA LEU A 27 -25.26 -2.06 -6.36
C LEU A 27 -26.76 -2.39 -6.17
N LYS A 28 -27.27 -2.23 -4.95
CA LYS A 28 -28.71 -2.04 -4.78
C LYS A 28 -29.03 -0.60 -5.21
N GLU A 29 -30.16 -0.40 -5.88
CA GLU A 29 -30.70 0.93 -6.12
C GLU A 29 -30.84 1.64 -4.76
N GLN A 30 -29.93 2.57 -4.48
CA GLN A 30 -29.88 3.32 -3.23
C GLN A 30 -30.00 4.81 -3.50
N ASP A 31 -30.77 5.44 -2.61
CA ASP A 31 -31.26 6.81 -2.58
C ASP A 31 -30.29 7.86 -3.17
N SER A 32 -30.72 8.56 -4.22
CA SER A 32 -29.97 9.64 -4.89
C SER A 32 -29.73 10.87 -4.00
N GLN A 33 -30.15 10.84 -2.74
CA GLN A 33 -30.16 11.98 -1.82
C GLN A 33 -28.81 12.26 -1.12
N ASN A 34 -27.87 11.30 -1.04
CA ASN A 34 -26.59 11.49 -0.33
C ASN A 34 -25.40 11.75 -1.28
N VAL A 35 -25.43 12.89 -1.99
CA VAL A 35 -24.40 13.32 -2.94
C VAL A 35 -23.82 14.69 -2.59
N ASN A 36 -22.54 14.90 -2.91
CA ASN A 36 -21.90 16.22 -2.89
C ASN A 36 -21.81 16.76 -4.31
N ILE A 37 -22.30 17.98 -4.53
CA ILE A 37 -22.28 18.67 -5.82
C ILE A 37 -21.58 20.01 -5.63
N ILE A 38 -20.70 20.36 -6.57
CA ILE A 38 -20.08 21.68 -6.63
C ILE A 38 -21.03 22.57 -7.44
N VAL A 39 -21.46 23.68 -6.84
CA VAL A 39 -22.42 24.61 -7.43
C VAL A 39 -21.84 26.03 -7.34
N GLU A 40 -21.90 26.78 -8.44
CA GLU A 40 -21.61 28.22 -8.42
C GLU A 40 -22.69 28.95 -7.61
N LEU A 41 -22.27 29.72 -6.62
CA LEU A 41 -23.17 30.42 -5.71
C LEU A 41 -24.08 31.40 -6.45
N ASP A 42 -23.59 32.05 -7.51
CA ASP A 42 -24.38 33.00 -8.31
C ASP A 42 -25.51 32.32 -9.10
N LEU A 43 -25.26 31.10 -9.62
CA LEU A 43 -26.30 30.30 -10.27
C LEU A 43 -27.36 29.85 -9.27
N LEU A 44 -26.93 29.37 -8.10
CA LEU A 44 -27.86 29.00 -7.03
C LEU A 44 -28.67 30.20 -6.55
N SER A 45 -28.03 31.35 -6.33
CA SER A 45 -28.67 32.60 -5.94
C SER A 45 -29.68 33.05 -6.99
N SER A 46 -29.33 32.99 -8.27
CA SER A 46 -30.22 33.35 -9.38
C SER A 46 -31.45 32.44 -9.48
N LEU A 47 -31.26 31.13 -9.27
CA LEU A 47 -32.37 30.17 -9.24
C LEU A 47 -33.33 30.46 -8.08
N MET A 48 -32.78 30.72 -6.89
CA MET A 48 -33.57 30.92 -5.68
C MET A 48 -34.33 32.25 -5.67
N LYS A 49 -33.80 33.32 -6.28
CA LYS A 49 -34.45 34.64 -6.36
C LYS A 49 -35.87 34.60 -6.94
N ASN A 50 -36.12 33.72 -7.91
CA ASN A 50 -37.42 33.59 -8.56
C ASN A 50 -38.43 32.74 -7.78
N LEU A 51 -37.98 32.08 -6.70
CA LEU A 51 -38.77 31.09 -5.95
C LEU A 51 -38.99 31.46 -4.48
N LEU A 52 -38.19 32.39 -3.93
CA LEU A 52 -38.22 32.75 -2.52
C LEU A 52 -39.08 34.00 -2.25
N CYS A 53 -39.81 33.96 -1.14
CA CYS A 53 -40.38 35.13 -0.49
C CYS A 53 -39.92 35.17 0.98
N CYS A 54 -39.78 36.36 1.54
CA CYS A 54 -39.42 36.51 2.95
C CYS A 54 -40.55 35.99 3.84
N LYS A 55 -40.24 35.10 4.77
CA LYS A 55 -41.22 34.58 5.75
C LYS A 55 -41.90 35.67 6.58
N TYR A 56 -41.21 36.78 6.84
CA TYR A 56 -41.68 37.82 7.77
C TYR A 56 -42.45 38.94 7.08
N CYS A 57 -41.97 39.45 5.95
CA CYS A 57 -42.62 40.56 5.22
C CYS A 57 -43.32 40.13 3.93
N CYS A 58 -43.28 38.84 3.58
CA CYS A 58 -43.83 38.26 2.35
C CYS A 58 -43.30 38.86 1.03
N SER A 59 -42.33 39.78 1.10
CA SER A 59 -41.70 40.36 -0.09
C SER A 59 -40.79 39.34 -0.76
N SER A 60 -40.94 39.20 -2.07
CA SER A 60 -39.98 38.52 -2.95
C SER A 60 -38.87 39.47 -3.43
N GLU A 61 -38.94 40.75 -3.07
CA GLU A 61 -37.96 41.75 -3.49
C GLU A 61 -36.74 41.76 -2.55
N LYS A 62 -35.56 41.91 -3.15
CA LYS A 62 -34.27 42.08 -2.46
C LYS A 62 -33.95 40.97 -1.44
N ILE A 63 -34.20 39.71 -1.82
CA ILE A 63 -33.68 38.54 -1.12
C ILE A 63 -32.29 38.20 -1.69
N GLU A 64 -31.31 38.04 -0.82
CA GLU A 64 -29.94 37.69 -1.18
C GLU A 64 -29.53 36.39 -0.50
N LEU A 65 -29.02 35.44 -1.28
CA LEU A 65 -28.28 34.29 -0.80
C LEU A 65 -26.79 34.59 -0.92
N ARG A 66 -26.05 34.48 0.20
CA ARG A 66 -24.61 34.71 0.24
C ARG A 66 -23.89 33.73 1.18
N GLU A 67 -22.58 33.68 1.09
CA GLU A 67 -21.73 32.96 2.04
C GLU A 67 -21.48 33.79 3.31
N ASP A 68 -21.58 33.17 4.48
CA ASP A 68 -21.02 33.72 5.72
C ASP A 68 -19.51 33.42 5.81
N LEU A 69 -18.72 34.40 5.39
CA LEU A 69 -17.27 34.33 5.37
C LEU A 69 -16.64 34.18 6.76
N LYS A 70 -17.36 34.56 7.85
CA LYS A 70 -16.81 34.52 9.21
C LYS A 70 -16.80 33.09 9.77
N SER A 71 -17.82 32.30 9.44
CA SER A 71 -17.93 30.91 9.89
C SER A 71 -17.17 29.91 9.01
N ARG A 72 -16.76 30.28 7.79
CA ARG A 72 -16.07 29.36 6.85
C ARG A 72 -14.90 28.62 7.50
N LYS A 73 -14.86 27.30 7.29
CA LYS A 73 -13.74 26.42 7.66
C LYS A 73 -13.31 25.56 6.46
N GLY A 74 -12.29 26.00 5.73
CA GLY A 74 -11.84 25.28 4.53
C GLY A 74 -12.93 25.28 3.45
N LEU A 75 -13.32 24.09 2.98
CA LEU A 75 -14.43 23.92 2.04
C LEU A 75 -15.81 23.89 2.71
N ALA A 76 -15.88 23.85 4.04
CA ALA A 76 -17.14 23.94 4.74
C ALA A 76 -17.59 25.41 4.81
N VAL A 77 -18.66 25.70 4.09
CA VAL A 77 -19.24 27.03 3.92
C VAL A 77 -20.62 27.07 4.58
N SER A 78 -20.93 28.17 5.26
CA SER A 78 -22.27 28.44 5.76
C SER A 78 -22.94 29.42 4.81
N LEU A 79 -24.19 29.14 4.45
CA LEU A 79 -24.99 30.02 3.62
C LEU A 79 -25.93 30.85 4.50
N GLU A 80 -26.09 32.10 4.14
CA GLU A 80 -26.96 33.08 4.78
C GLU A 80 -27.94 33.62 3.73
N ILE A 81 -29.24 33.59 4.07
CA ILE A 81 -30.30 34.23 3.30
C ILE A 81 -30.72 35.49 4.05
N ILE A 82 -30.73 36.62 3.36
CA ILE A 82 -31.08 37.93 3.93
C ILE A 82 -32.22 38.54 3.14
N CYS A 83 -33.20 39.08 3.85
CA CYS A 83 -34.20 39.97 3.28
C CYS A 83 -33.82 41.42 3.56
N HIS A 84 -33.46 42.18 2.52
CA HIS A 84 -33.10 43.60 2.67
C HIS A 84 -34.32 44.50 2.91
N ASN A 85 -35.55 44.00 2.75
CA ASN A 85 -36.76 44.77 3.01
C ASN A 85 -37.07 44.91 4.51
N CYS A 86 -36.89 43.83 5.29
CA CYS A 86 -37.15 43.83 6.73
C CYS A 86 -35.91 43.60 7.61
N GLY A 87 -34.74 43.36 7.02
CA GLY A 87 -33.48 43.15 7.73
C GLY A 87 -33.30 41.76 8.34
N GLU A 88 -34.29 40.87 8.20
CA GLU A 88 -34.24 39.52 8.75
C GLU A 88 -33.29 38.62 7.96
N SER A 89 -32.60 37.72 8.68
CA SER A 89 -31.65 36.78 8.11
C SER A 89 -31.83 35.38 8.68
N THR A 90 -31.45 34.37 7.90
CA THR A 90 -31.42 32.97 8.34
C THR A 90 -30.17 32.32 7.78
N SER A 91 -29.41 31.62 8.62
CA SER A 91 -28.17 30.96 8.22
C SER A 91 -28.23 29.46 8.48
N THR A 92 -27.43 28.73 7.72
CA THR A 92 -27.23 27.29 7.96
C THR A 92 -26.33 27.08 9.17
N ASN A 93 -26.67 26.10 10.02
CA ASN A 93 -25.80 25.67 11.09
C ASN A 93 -24.90 24.53 10.62
N ILE A 94 -23.58 24.77 10.59
CA ILE A 94 -22.61 23.70 10.36
C ILE A 94 -22.12 23.19 11.72
N SER A 95 -22.69 22.09 12.19
CA SER A 95 -22.43 21.57 13.54
C SER A 95 -21.28 20.55 13.62
N ASN A 96 -20.72 20.11 12.49
CA ASN A 96 -19.77 18.99 12.51
C ASN A 96 -18.33 19.44 12.81
N LYS A 97 -17.69 18.81 13.81
CA LYS A 97 -16.42 19.25 14.42
C LYS A 97 -15.23 19.32 13.43
N CYS A 98 -15.24 18.48 12.40
CA CYS A 98 -14.18 18.42 11.37
C CYS A 98 -14.68 18.61 9.94
N TYR A 99 -16.00 18.68 9.74
CA TYR A 99 -16.69 18.83 8.46
C TYR A 99 -16.36 17.75 7.41
N ASP A 100 -17.38 17.01 6.99
CA ASP A 100 -17.24 15.87 6.08
C ASP A 100 -16.50 16.22 4.78
N VAL A 101 -16.80 17.37 4.18
CA VAL A 101 -16.16 17.84 2.94
C VAL A 101 -14.64 18.02 3.10
N ASN A 102 -14.20 18.50 4.26
CA ASN A 102 -12.80 18.72 4.56
C ASN A 102 -12.07 17.40 4.79
N LEU A 103 -12.69 16.47 5.53
CA LEU A 103 -12.16 15.12 5.74
C LEU A 103 -12.06 14.34 4.43
N ARG A 104 -13.08 14.43 3.57
CA ARG A 104 -13.10 13.84 2.22
C ARG A 104 -12.00 14.40 1.34
N LEU A 105 -11.79 15.73 1.33
CA LEU A 105 -10.69 16.35 0.58
C LEU A 105 -9.33 15.84 1.08
N THR A 106 -9.12 15.82 2.40
CA THR A 106 -7.85 15.36 2.97
C THR A 106 -7.59 13.90 2.65
N TYR A 107 -8.55 13.01 2.88
CA TYR A 107 -8.37 11.59 2.59
C TYR A 107 -8.19 11.34 1.09
N GLY A 108 -9.03 11.95 0.25
CA GLY A 108 -8.94 11.83 -1.20
C GLY A 108 -7.57 12.24 -1.74
N MET A 109 -7.03 13.38 -1.26
CA MET A 109 -5.69 13.84 -1.64
C MET A 109 -4.61 12.87 -1.18
N ARG A 110 -4.67 12.37 0.06
CA ARG A 110 -3.69 11.38 0.57
C ARG A 110 -3.76 10.06 -0.20
N ALA A 111 -4.96 9.59 -0.54
CA ALA A 111 -5.19 8.35 -1.28
C ALA A 111 -4.59 8.35 -2.69
N ILE A 112 -4.37 9.53 -3.29
CA ILE A 112 -3.72 9.71 -4.60
C ILE A 112 -2.27 10.21 -4.50
N GLY A 113 -1.67 10.14 -3.31
CA GLY A 113 -0.29 10.54 -3.08
C GLY A 113 -0.04 12.05 -3.10
N LYS A 114 -1.06 12.84 -2.77
CA LYS A 114 -1.01 14.30 -2.66
C LYS A 114 -1.27 14.74 -1.22
N GLY A 115 -0.94 16.00 -0.93
CA GLY A 115 -1.11 16.61 0.40
C GLY A 115 -1.58 18.06 0.29
N GLY A 116 -1.59 18.78 1.41
CA GLY A 116 -2.22 20.12 1.50
C GLY A 116 -1.71 21.15 0.48
N ALA A 117 -0.45 21.07 0.04
CA ALA A 117 0.06 21.93 -1.03
C ALA A 117 -0.66 21.70 -2.37
N ALA A 118 -0.84 20.44 -2.76
CA ALA A 118 -1.59 20.09 -3.97
C ALA A 118 -3.08 20.40 -3.80
N SER A 119 -3.63 20.25 -2.60
CA SER A 119 -5.01 20.65 -2.30
C SER A 119 -5.24 22.16 -2.50
N ARG A 120 -4.26 23.01 -2.16
CA ARG A 120 -4.34 24.47 -2.43
C ARG A 120 -4.38 24.76 -3.92
N ILE A 121 -3.53 24.09 -4.70
CA ILE A 121 -3.51 24.24 -6.16
C ILE A 121 -4.84 23.78 -6.76
N PHE A 122 -5.31 22.59 -6.36
CA PHE A 122 -6.61 22.06 -6.80
C PHE A 122 -7.76 23.02 -6.51
N CYS A 123 -7.89 23.49 -5.26
CA CYS A 123 -8.93 24.45 -4.91
C CYS A 123 -8.81 25.74 -5.72
N GLY A 124 -7.61 26.30 -5.87
CA GLY A 124 -7.40 27.53 -6.63
C GLY A 124 -7.75 27.40 -8.12
N LEU A 125 -7.38 26.29 -8.77
CA LEU A 125 -7.71 26.03 -10.17
C LEU A 125 -9.21 25.80 -10.39
N MET A 126 -9.89 25.22 -9.41
CA MET A 126 -11.33 24.99 -9.44
C MET A 126 -12.15 26.20 -8.98
N ASN A 127 -11.50 27.34 -8.68
CA ASN A 127 -12.13 28.52 -8.10
C ASN A 127 -12.91 28.23 -6.79
N LEU A 128 -12.40 27.31 -5.98
CA LEU A 128 -12.95 26.94 -4.68
C LEU A 128 -12.27 27.70 -3.54
N PRO A 129 -12.92 27.82 -2.37
CA PRO A 129 -12.27 28.29 -1.15
C PRO A 129 -11.00 27.48 -0.83
N PRO A 130 -10.02 28.08 -0.12
CA PRO A 130 -8.79 27.37 0.23
C PRO A 130 -9.10 26.13 1.11
N PRO A 131 -8.27 25.08 1.03
CA PRO A 131 -8.44 23.89 1.86
C PRO A 131 -8.29 24.24 3.36
N PRO A 132 -8.68 23.32 4.26
CA PRO A 132 -8.56 23.54 5.71
C PRO A 132 -7.16 23.96 6.13
N ALA A 133 -7.06 25.07 6.87
CA ALA A 133 -5.78 25.59 7.37
C ALA A 133 -4.99 24.55 8.18
N LYS A 134 -5.70 23.70 8.94
CA LYS A 134 -5.12 22.61 9.74
C LYS A 134 -5.21 21.26 9.01
N PHE A 135 -4.76 21.19 7.76
CA PHE A 135 -4.78 19.96 6.95
C PHE A 135 -4.14 18.77 7.67
N GLU A 136 -2.98 18.98 8.31
CA GLU A 136 -2.26 17.90 9.02
C GLU A 136 -2.97 17.40 10.27
N ARG A 137 -3.84 18.21 10.91
CA ARG A 137 -4.65 17.74 12.04
C ARG A 137 -5.62 16.63 11.62
N HIS A 138 -6.17 16.72 10.41
CA HIS A 138 -7.01 15.67 9.86
C HIS A 138 -6.18 14.41 9.57
N ASN A 139 -4.91 14.55 9.18
CA ASN A 139 -4.00 13.42 8.97
C ASN A 139 -3.84 12.58 10.26
N SER A 140 -3.65 13.21 11.41
CA SER A 140 -3.58 12.52 12.71
C SER A 140 -4.90 11.84 13.10
N LEU A 141 -6.05 12.43 12.76
CA LEU A 141 -7.35 11.82 12.99
C LEU A 141 -7.52 10.53 12.19
N PHE A 142 -7.21 10.57 10.89
CA PHE A 142 -7.25 9.40 10.02
C PHE A 142 -6.25 8.33 10.44
N LEU A 143 -5.05 8.70 10.92
CA LEU A 143 -4.05 7.73 11.35
C LEU A 143 -4.56 6.77 12.43
N ASN A 144 -5.30 7.28 13.41
CA ASN A 144 -5.87 6.46 14.47
C ASN A 144 -6.89 5.46 13.92
N VAL A 145 -7.77 5.91 13.02
CA VAL A 145 -8.80 5.08 12.40
C VAL A 145 -8.20 4.05 11.45
N LEU A 146 -7.25 4.47 10.59
CA LEU A 146 -6.55 3.60 9.66
C LEU A 146 -5.77 2.51 10.37
N LYS A 147 -5.15 2.83 11.52
CA LYS A 147 -4.45 1.84 12.34
C LYS A 147 -5.37 0.69 12.71
N THR A 148 -6.50 0.97 13.37
CA THR A 148 -7.46 -0.04 13.81
C THR A 148 -8.00 -0.86 12.64
N ILE A 149 -8.43 -0.21 11.55
CA ILE A 149 -9.00 -0.92 10.38
C ILE A 149 -7.93 -1.77 9.68
N SER A 150 -6.68 -1.31 9.62
CA SER A 150 -5.58 -2.09 9.06
C SER A 150 -5.21 -3.29 9.95
N GLU A 151 -5.26 -3.15 11.26
CA GLU A 151 -5.04 -4.25 12.22
C GLU A 151 -6.14 -5.32 12.06
N ASP A 152 -7.41 -4.91 11.97
CA ASP A 152 -8.53 -5.83 11.72
C ASP A 152 -8.39 -6.57 10.39
N SER A 153 -7.98 -5.85 9.33
CA SER A 153 -7.71 -6.42 8.00
C SER A 153 -6.60 -7.47 8.04
N MET A 154 -5.50 -7.19 8.74
CA MET A 154 -4.38 -8.11 8.88
C MET A 154 -4.75 -9.32 9.75
N ASN A 155 -5.51 -9.14 10.84
CA ASN A 155 -6.00 -10.24 11.67
C ASN A 155 -6.91 -11.17 10.87
N ALA A 156 -7.84 -10.63 10.07
CA ALA A 156 -8.68 -11.42 9.17
C ALA A 156 -7.83 -12.18 8.14
N ALA A 157 -6.80 -11.53 7.57
CA ALA A 157 -5.88 -12.18 6.65
C ALA A 157 -5.10 -13.35 7.30
N VAL A 158 -4.72 -13.25 8.58
CA VAL A 158 -4.10 -14.36 9.32
C VAL A 158 -5.09 -15.50 9.51
N HIS A 159 -6.32 -15.22 9.95
CA HIS A 159 -7.34 -16.26 10.14
C HIS A 159 -7.68 -17.00 8.83
N GLU A 160 -7.81 -16.27 7.72
CA GLU A 160 -8.00 -16.86 6.39
C GLU A 160 -6.82 -17.74 5.99
N ALA A 161 -5.58 -17.30 6.25
CA ALA A 161 -4.37 -18.07 5.94
C ALA A 161 -4.26 -19.35 6.76
N VAL A 162 -4.59 -19.31 8.05
CA VAL A 162 -4.61 -20.49 8.92
C VAL A 162 -5.67 -21.49 8.44
N THR A 163 -6.86 -20.99 8.09
CA THR A 163 -7.94 -21.84 7.56
C THR A 163 -7.54 -22.50 6.23
N ALA A 164 -6.89 -21.75 5.33
CA ALA A 164 -6.39 -22.26 4.06
C ALA A 164 -5.23 -23.27 4.22
N ASN A 165 -4.55 -23.26 5.38
CA ASN A 165 -3.46 -24.17 5.73
C ASN A 165 -3.95 -25.32 6.63
N ASP A 166 -5.13 -25.87 6.34
CA ASP A 166 -5.73 -26.98 7.10
C ASP A 166 -5.84 -26.70 8.63
N ASN A 167 -6.18 -25.47 9.00
CA ASN A 167 -6.23 -24.98 10.38
C ASN A 167 -4.88 -25.05 11.13
N ASN A 168 -3.76 -25.09 10.40
CA ASN A 168 -2.43 -25.07 10.98
C ASN A 168 -1.88 -23.64 11.05
N SER A 169 -1.54 -23.20 12.27
CA SER A 169 -0.97 -21.87 12.54
C SER A 169 0.45 -21.69 12.02
N ASN A 170 1.11 -22.75 11.57
CA ASN A 170 2.46 -22.73 10.99
C ASN A 170 2.44 -22.34 9.50
N ILE A 171 1.97 -21.12 9.23
CA ILE A 171 1.83 -20.54 7.88
C ILE A 171 3.17 -20.05 7.31
N ALA A 172 3.36 -20.17 6.00
CA ALA A 172 4.52 -19.60 5.32
C ALA A 172 4.30 -18.11 5.01
N VAL A 173 5.35 -17.30 5.19
CA VAL A 173 5.29 -15.85 4.99
C VAL A 173 6.43 -15.38 4.08
N ALA A 174 6.11 -14.47 3.17
CA ALA A 174 7.07 -13.77 2.33
C ALA A 174 7.33 -12.39 2.91
N VAL A 175 8.56 -12.15 3.38
CA VAL A 175 8.97 -10.85 3.91
C VAL A 175 9.71 -10.07 2.84
N ASP A 176 9.37 -8.79 2.69
CA ASP A 176 10.05 -7.88 1.77
C ASP A 176 10.20 -6.48 2.35
N GLY A 177 11.32 -5.84 2.02
CA GLY A 177 11.66 -4.49 2.42
C GLY A 177 11.60 -3.55 1.23
N THR A 178 11.07 -2.34 1.42
CA THR A 178 11.00 -1.35 0.36
C THR A 178 11.32 0.05 0.86
N TRP A 179 11.99 0.84 0.02
CA TRP A 179 12.52 2.16 0.38
C TRP A 179 11.83 3.30 -0.36
N HIS A 180 11.59 4.38 0.37
CA HIS A 180 10.92 5.57 -0.16
C HIS A 180 11.74 6.26 -1.27
N LYS A 181 13.07 6.28 -1.17
CA LYS A 181 13.95 6.68 -2.27
C LYS A 181 14.71 5.48 -2.83
N ARG A 182 14.96 5.47 -4.15
CA ARG A 182 15.87 4.49 -4.76
C ARG A 182 17.30 4.78 -4.33
N GLY A 183 18.07 3.72 -4.05
CA GLY A 183 19.47 3.81 -3.63
C GLY A 183 19.67 3.98 -2.11
N TYR A 184 20.94 4.07 -1.69
CA TYR A 184 21.36 4.01 -0.28
C TYR A 184 21.05 5.27 0.56
N SER A 185 20.26 6.22 0.04
CA SER A 185 19.97 7.53 0.67
C SER A 185 18.55 7.65 1.23
N SER A 186 17.77 6.57 1.23
CA SER A 186 16.40 6.62 1.76
C SER A 186 16.40 6.85 3.28
N LEU A 187 15.59 7.81 3.72
CA LEU A 187 15.36 8.11 5.13
C LEU A 187 14.21 7.29 5.73
N ASN A 188 13.35 6.75 4.87
CA ASN A 188 12.16 5.99 5.24
C ASN A 188 12.17 4.62 4.55
N GLY A 189 11.64 3.62 5.22
CA GLY A 189 11.43 2.29 4.68
C GLY A 189 10.20 1.62 5.26
N VAL A 190 9.79 0.55 4.60
CA VAL A 190 8.68 -0.30 5.03
C VAL A 190 9.15 -1.73 4.88
N VAL A 191 8.97 -2.53 5.91
CA VAL A 191 9.10 -3.99 5.85
C VAL A 191 7.71 -4.56 5.95
N CYS A 192 7.35 -5.49 5.09
CA CYS A 192 6.05 -6.12 5.06
C CYS A 192 6.19 -7.64 5.08
N ALA A 193 5.25 -8.30 5.75
CA ALA A 193 5.08 -9.74 5.72
C ALA A 193 3.74 -10.06 5.05
N THR A 194 3.79 -10.89 4.02
CA THR A 194 2.61 -11.35 3.28
C THR A 194 2.48 -12.85 3.43
N SER A 195 1.29 -13.33 3.77
CA SER A 195 1.02 -14.76 3.82
C SER A 195 1.14 -15.36 2.43
N VAL A 196 1.87 -16.47 2.34
CA VAL A 196 2.03 -17.21 1.08
C VAL A 196 0.73 -17.89 0.69
N GLU A 197 -0.13 -18.24 1.66
CA GLU A 197 -1.36 -19.00 1.43
C GLU A 197 -2.43 -18.20 0.70
N ASN A 198 -2.73 -16.99 1.18
CA ASN A 198 -3.77 -16.12 0.63
C ASN A 198 -3.21 -14.88 -0.09
N GLY A 199 -1.90 -14.63 -0.03
CA GLY A 199 -1.27 -13.48 -0.67
C GLY A 199 -1.63 -12.14 -0.05
N LYS A 200 -2.18 -12.11 1.17
CA LYS A 200 -2.57 -10.89 1.91
C LYS A 200 -1.47 -10.47 2.89
N VAL A 201 -1.35 -9.17 3.11
CA VAL A 201 -0.43 -8.60 4.11
C VAL A 201 -0.95 -8.96 5.49
N ILE A 202 -0.08 -9.51 6.34
CA ILE A 202 -0.41 -9.92 7.71
C ILE A 202 0.33 -9.09 8.76
N ASP A 203 1.41 -8.41 8.36
CA ASP A 203 2.15 -7.50 9.24
C ASP A 203 2.97 -6.50 8.41
N PHE A 204 3.27 -5.35 9.00
CA PHE A 204 4.22 -4.39 8.45
C PHE A 204 4.87 -3.54 9.54
N GLU A 205 6.10 -3.11 9.28
CA GLU A 205 6.82 -2.15 10.13
C GLU A 205 7.31 -0.97 9.28
N THR A 206 7.04 0.25 9.75
CA THR A 206 7.54 1.48 9.10
C THR A 206 8.79 1.97 9.80
N LEU A 207 9.87 2.16 9.05
CA LEU A 207 11.18 2.53 9.58
C LEU A 207 11.57 3.93 9.12
N THR A 208 12.11 4.75 10.02
CA THR A 208 12.64 6.06 9.68
C THR A 208 13.94 6.41 10.42
N LYS A 209 14.83 7.06 9.69
CA LYS A 209 16.06 7.69 10.19
C LYS A 209 15.87 9.18 10.46
N TYR A 210 14.70 9.71 10.12
CA TYR A 210 14.40 11.12 10.17
C TYR A 210 13.44 11.43 11.30
N CYS A 211 13.80 12.45 12.09
CA CYS A 211 12.88 13.08 13.02
C CYS A 211 13.05 14.59 12.89
N SER A 212 11.94 15.28 12.61
CA SER A 212 11.91 16.74 12.48
C SER A 212 12.44 17.43 13.73
N SER A 213 11.97 16.99 14.91
CA SER A 213 12.37 17.53 16.21
C SER A 213 13.88 17.38 16.46
N CYS A 214 14.44 16.21 16.19
CA CYS A 214 15.88 15.98 16.32
C CYS A 214 16.71 16.81 15.34
N LYS A 215 16.21 17.00 14.10
CA LYS A 215 16.90 17.81 13.09
C LYS A 215 16.94 19.29 13.49
N VAL A 216 15.83 19.82 14.01
CA VAL A 216 15.73 21.21 14.45
C VAL A 216 16.58 21.46 15.70
N LYS A 217 16.48 20.60 16.72
CA LYS A 217 17.17 20.78 18.01
C LYS A 217 18.64 20.34 18.01
N LYS A 218 19.11 19.64 16.97
CA LYS A 218 20.44 18.99 16.90
C LYS A 218 20.77 18.14 18.15
N LYS A 219 19.75 17.61 18.83
CA LYS A 219 19.85 16.78 20.05
C LYS A 219 18.77 15.70 20.02
N PRO A 220 18.97 14.57 20.74
CA PRO A 220 17.92 13.57 20.94
C PRO A 220 16.67 14.23 21.54
N CYS A 221 15.49 13.82 21.08
CA CYS A 221 14.22 14.29 21.63
C CYS A 221 13.48 13.14 22.32
N GLU A 222 12.72 13.48 23.35
CA GLU A 222 12.04 12.53 24.25
C GLU A 222 11.07 11.59 23.51
N ASN A 223 10.35 12.13 22.50
CA ASN A 223 9.49 11.35 21.59
C ASN A 223 10.10 11.30 20.18
N CYS A 224 11.24 10.62 20.05
CA CYS A 224 11.96 10.51 18.78
C CYS A 224 11.20 9.63 17.78
N ALA A 225 10.89 10.19 16.61
CA ALA A 225 10.31 9.42 15.51
C ALA A 225 11.31 8.43 14.88
N LYS A 226 12.62 8.59 15.11
CA LYS A 226 13.63 7.65 14.57
C LYS A 226 13.50 6.32 15.30
N ASN A 227 13.28 5.25 14.54
CA ASN A 227 13.25 3.89 15.05
C ASN A 227 14.27 2.99 14.34
N TYR A 228 15.20 3.58 13.57
CA TYR A 228 16.28 2.84 12.93
C TYR A 228 17.59 3.62 12.87
N GLU A 229 18.70 2.92 13.17
CA GLU A 229 20.08 3.40 13.06
C GLU A 229 20.91 2.46 12.17
N GLY A 230 21.65 3.00 11.19
CA GLY A 230 22.46 2.23 10.23
C GLY A 230 22.38 2.79 8.79
N PHE A 231 23.11 2.19 7.84
CA PHE A 231 23.00 2.54 6.41
C PHE A 231 21.75 1.93 5.78
N SER A 232 21.13 2.59 4.79
CA SER A 232 19.83 2.14 4.26
C SER A 232 19.93 0.79 3.57
N GLY A 233 21.10 0.48 2.99
CA GLY A 233 21.41 -0.84 2.42
C GLY A 233 21.68 -1.93 3.45
N VAL A 234 21.95 -1.61 4.72
CA VAL A 234 22.22 -2.61 5.78
C VAL A 234 20.92 -3.18 6.36
N MET A 235 19.79 -2.54 6.06
CA MET A 235 18.45 -3.06 6.35
C MET A 235 18.05 -4.19 5.40
N GLU A 236 18.54 -4.15 4.16
CA GLU A 236 18.38 -5.23 3.18
C GLU A 236 19.55 -6.22 3.17
N CYS A 237 20.76 -5.78 3.54
CA CYS A 237 21.97 -6.53 3.24
C CYS A 237 23.08 -6.31 4.28
N ARG A 238 23.27 -7.31 5.13
CA ARG A 238 24.63 -7.81 5.43
C ARG A 238 24.76 -9.23 4.85
N GLY A 239 25.13 -9.29 3.57
CA GLY A 239 25.72 -10.49 2.94
C GLY A 239 24.81 -11.44 2.14
N SER A 240 23.68 -10.99 1.56
CA SER A 240 22.67 -11.93 1.05
C SER A 240 22.15 -11.74 -0.38
N GLY A 241 22.49 -10.67 -1.12
CA GLY A 241 21.91 -10.44 -2.46
C GLY A 241 22.19 -11.55 -3.50
N LEU A 242 23.40 -12.10 -3.55
CA LEU A 242 23.75 -13.13 -4.53
C LEU A 242 23.31 -14.54 -4.07
N ILE A 243 23.48 -14.85 -2.79
CA ILE A 243 23.14 -16.17 -2.22
C ILE A 243 21.62 -16.34 -2.13
N GLN A 244 20.85 -15.31 -1.74
CA GLN A 244 19.38 -15.37 -1.74
C GLN A 244 18.82 -15.56 -3.15
N HIS A 245 19.39 -14.88 -4.15
CA HIS A 245 18.99 -15.05 -5.55
C HIS A 245 19.18 -16.49 -6.02
N TYR A 246 20.37 -17.07 -5.79
CA TYR A 246 20.65 -18.46 -6.15
C TYR A 246 19.85 -19.46 -5.32
N TYR A 247 19.62 -19.19 -4.03
CA TYR A 247 18.79 -20.02 -3.16
C TYR A 247 17.34 -20.08 -3.67
N GLY A 248 16.74 -18.93 -4.01
CA GLY A 248 15.41 -18.86 -4.61
C GLY A 248 15.35 -19.55 -5.98
N LEU A 249 16.41 -19.44 -6.80
CA LEU A 249 16.50 -20.18 -8.07
C LEU A 249 16.60 -21.70 -7.87
N ALA A 250 17.39 -22.16 -6.88
CA ALA A 250 17.54 -23.56 -6.54
C ALA A 250 16.21 -24.20 -6.14
N ILE A 251 15.36 -23.47 -5.39
CA ILE A 251 14.00 -23.91 -5.08
C ILE A 251 13.16 -23.97 -6.36
N ARG A 252 13.05 -22.86 -7.11
CA ARG A 252 12.16 -22.76 -8.28
C ARG A 252 12.47 -23.76 -9.40
N LYS A 253 13.73 -24.16 -9.57
CA LYS A 253 14.14 -25.12 -10.60
C LYS A 253 13.94 -26.59 -10.19
N ASN A 254 13.67 -26.87 -8.91
CA ASN A 254 13.64 -28.22 -8.37
C ASN A 254 12.36 -28.52 -7.56
N LEU A 255 11.23 -27.88 -7.91
CA LEU A 255 9.96 -27.96 -7.15
C LEU A 255 9.37 -29.39 -7.01
N SER A 256 9.83 -30.33 -7.82
CA SER A 256 9.38 -31.72 -7.81
C SER A 256 9.95 -32.55 -6.65
N SER A 257 11.00 -32.09 -5.97
CA SER A 257 11.73 -32.92 -5.01
C SER A 257 12.50 -32.11 -3.95
N VAL A 258 12.21 -32.39 -2.67
CA VAL A 258 12.93 -31.82 -1.53
C VAL A 258 14.43 -32.10 -1.62
N GLU A 259 14.81 -33.31 -2.06
CA GLU A 259 16.22 -33.72 -2.12
C GLU A 259 16.96 -33.02 -3.27
N ASP A 260 16.28 -32.74 -4.39
CA ASP A 260 16.86 -31.96 -5.50
C ASP A 260 17.06 -30.49 -5.11
N VAL A 261 16.08 -29.89 -4.42
CA VAL A 261 16.21 -28.53 -3.85
C VAL A 261 17.37 -28.48 -2.86
N LYS A 262 17.46 -29.45 -1.94
CA LYS A 262 18.54 -29.55 -0.97
C LYS A 262 19.90 -29.66 -1.65
N ARG A 263 20.04 -30.53 -2.65
CA ARG A 263 21.27 -30.69 -3.42
C ARG A 263 21.66 -29.39 -4.12
N ALA A 264 20.71 -28.73 -4.77
CA ALA A 264 20.95 -27.47 -5.47
C ALA A 264 21.36 -26.33 -4.53
N ILE A 265 20.79 -26.25 -3.32
CA ILE A 265 21.19 -25.28 -2.30
C ILE A 265 22.62 -25.55 -1.81
N TRP A 266 22.96 -26.81 -1.52
CA TRP A 266 24.32 -27.17 -1.12
C TRP A 266 25.34 -26.97 -2.24
N ALA A 267 24.95 -27.14 -3.50
CA ALA A 267 25.79 -26.80 -4.64
C ALA A 267 26.26 -25.34 -4.61
N ILE A 268 25.40 -24.39 -4.19
CA ILE A 268 25.77 -22.98 -4.06
C ILE A 268 26.86 -22.80 -2.98
N TYR A 269 26.72 -23.48 -1.84
CA TYR A 269 27.69 -23.42 -0.75
C TYR A 269 29.09 -23.87 -1.22
N PHE A 270 29.15 -25.05 -1.84
CA PHE A 270 30.43 -25.61 -2.30
C PHE A 270 31.00 -24.86 -3.51
N HIS A 271 30.15 -24.38 -4.41
CA HIS A 271 30.56 -23.53 -5.51
C HIS A 271 31.22 -22.23 -5.04
N LYS A 272 30.77 -21.67 -3.89
CA LYS A 272 31.40 -20.49 -3.28
C LYS A 272 32.65 -20.79 -2.47
N LEU A 273 32.82 -22.02 -2.00
CA LEU A 273 34.02 -22.50 -1.33
C LEU A 273 35.14 -22.87 -2.32
N SER A 274 34.77 -23.16 -3.56
CA SER A 274 35.66 -23.65 -4.60
C SER A 274 36.74 -22.63 -5.00
N THR A 275 37.98 -23.11 -5.11
CA THR A 275 39.14 -22.37 -5.62
C THR A 275 39.84 -23.18 -6.71
N GLU A 276 40.86 -22.59 -7.37
CA GLU A 276 41.68 -23.34 -8.34
C GLU A 276 42.37 -24.55 -7.68
N ASP A 277 42.92 -24.34 -6.47
CA ASP A 277 43.63 -25.39 -5.74
C ASP A 277 42.70 -26.45 -5.14
N ASN A 278 41.42 -26.12 -4.95
CA ASN A 278 40.43 -27.01 -4.35
C ASN A 278 39.04 -26.85 -5.01
N PRO A 279 38.84 -27.45 -6.20
CA PRO A 279 37.60 -27.33 -6.94
C PRO A 279 36.47 -28.17 -6.32
N GLN A 280 35.36 -27.54 -5.95
CA GLN A 280 34.23 -28.17 -5.23
C GLN A 280 32.90 -28.02 -6.01
N HIS A 281 32.85 -28.56 -7.23
CA HIS A 281 31.69 -28.46 -8.13
C HIS A 281 30.87 -29.76 -8.27
N ALA A 282 31.13 -30.77 -7.44
CA ALA A 282 30.50 -32.10 -7.54
C ALA A 282 28.96 -32.08 -7.44
N LEU A 283 28.39 -31.12 -6.70
CA LEU A 283 26.94 -30.95 -6.58
C LEU A 283 26.35 -30.01 -7.64
N CYS A 284 27.18 -29.34 -8.43
CA CYS A 284 26.71 -28.48 -9.51
C CYS A 284 26.21 -29.33 -10.69
N PRO A 285 25.23 -28.84 -11.47
CA PRO A 285 24.77 -29.55 -12.65
C PRO A 285 25.91 -29.75 -13.66
N LEU A 286 25.86 -30.86 -14.39
CA LEU A 286 26.77 -31.19 -15.49
C LEU A 286 26.14 -30.82 -16.83
N GLY A 287 26.96 -30.69 -17.87
CA GLY A 287 26.52 -30.42 -19.25
C GLY A 287 26.78 -28.98 -19.71
N GLU A 288 26.63 -28.78 -21.02
CA GLU A 288 26.91 -27.50 -21.69
C GLU A 288 25.97 -26.37 -21.23
N ASP A 289 24.73 -26.72 -20.85
CA ASP A 289 23.73 -25.79 -20.31
C ASP A 289 23.89 -25.53 -18.80
N SER A 290 24.93 -26.08 -18.16
CA SER A 290 25.18 -25.87 -16.74
C SER A 290 25.46 -24.40 -16.45
N TRP A 291 24.86 -23.85 -15.39
CA TRP A 291 25.22 -22.52 -14.89
C TRP A 291 26.62 -22.51 -14.26
N CYS A 292 27.15 -23.68 -13.85
CA CYS A 292 28.48 -23.81 -13.29
C CYS A 292 29.51 -23.78 -14.41
N GLY A 293 30.25 -22.66 -14.50
CA GLY A 293 31.27 -22.49 -15.55
C GLY A 293 32.38 -23.54 -15.51
N TYR A 294 32.72 -24.09 -14.34
CA TYR A 294 33.71 -25.17 -14.20
C TYR A 294 33.23 -26.50 -14.80
N ASN A 295 32.01 -26.92 -14.47
CA ASN A 295 31.45 -28.15 -15.04
C ASN A 295 31.18 -28.00 -16.53
N ARG A 296 30.83 -26.80 -16.99
CA ARG A 296 30.70 -26.49 -18.42
C ARG A 296 32.06 -26.59 -19.12
N SER A 297 33.13 -26.01 -18.56
CA SER A 297 34.48 -26.12 -19.14
C SER A 297 35.00 -27.54 -19.25
N ILE A 298 34.62 -28.44 -18.33
CA ILE A 298 35.01 -29.86 -18.43
C ILE A 298 34.42 -30.50 -19.68
N VAL A 299 33.21 -30.10 -20.08
CA VAL A 299 32.50 -30.65 -21.24
C VAL A 299 32.89 -29.93 -22.53
N THR A 300 33.00 -28.60 -22.50
CA THR A 300 33.30 -27.77 -23.69
C THR A 300 34.80 -27.66 -23.99
N GLY A 301 35.67 -28.03 -23.04
CA GLY A 301 37.12 -27.84 -23.14
C GLY A 301 37.58 -26.38 -22.99
N GLU A 302 36.67 -25.46 -22.65
CA GLU A 302 37.01 -24.05 -22.44
C GLU A 302 37.83 -23.84 -21.17
N PHE A 303 38.68 -22.81 -21.14
CA PHE A 303 39.42 -22.47 -19.93
C PHE A 303 38.52 -21.73 -18.92
N TYR A 304 38.48 -22.18 -17.68
CA TYR A 304 37.69 -21.57 -16.60
C TYR A 304 38.59 -21.06 -15.47
N ILE A 305 38.23 -19.89 -14.94
CA ILE A 305 38.85 -19.29 -13.75
C ILE A 305 37.77 -19.05 -12.71
N HIS A 306 38.00 -19.53 -11.49
CA HIS A 306 37.20 -19.32 -10.30
C HIS A 306 37.15 -17.83 -9.94
N LYS A 307 35.98 -17.23 -10.12
CA LYS A 307 35.69 -15.85 -9.73
C LYS A 307 34.74 -15.83 -8.53
N HIS A 308 34.93 -14.87 -7.63
CA HIS A 308 34.02 -14.62 -6.50
C HIS A 308 33.88 -15.78 -5.50
N SER A 309 34.98 -16.49 -5.21
CA SER A 309 35.08 -17.41 -4.07
C SER A 309 35.08 -16.63 -2.75
N LEU A 310 34.55 -17.25 -1.68
CA LEU A 310 34.53 -16.66 -0.35
C LEU A 310 35.57 -17.35 0.54
N PRO A 311 36.25 -16.61 1.44
CA PRO A 311 37.15 -17.20 2.42
C PRO A 311 36.48 -18.30 3.23
N GLU A 312 37.20 -19.42 3.43
CA GLU A 312 36.69 -20.58 4.16
C GLU A 312 36.18 -20.23 5.56
N SER A 313 36.89 -19.36 6.28
CA SER A 313 36.51 -18.89 7.62
C SER A 313 35.15 -18.18 7.67
N ILE A 314 34.71 -17.57 6.55
CA ILE A 314 33.39 -16.96 6.41
C ILE A 314 32.36 -18.05 6.10
N LEU A 315 32.64 -18.97 5.18
CA LEU A 315 31.72 -20.03 4.82
C LEU A 315 31.47 -21.02 5.97
N LEU A 316 32.48 -21.33 6.78
CA LEU A 316 32.32 -22.15 7.98
C LEU A 316 31.31 -21.54 8.97
N LYS A 317 31.30 -20.21 9.12
CA LYS A 317 30.32 -19.50 9.95
C LYS A 317 28.90 -19.53 9.34
N VAL A 318 28.79 -19.48 8.01
CA VAL A 318 27.51 -19.47 7.29
C VAL A 318 26.98 -20.90 7.02
N LYS A 319 27.80 -21.94 7.16
CA LYS A 319 27.45 -23.36 6.96
C LYS A 319 26.25 -23.78 7.82
N LYS A 320 26.17 -23.27 9.05
CA LYS A 320 25.01 -23.50 9.93
C LYS A 320 23.72 -22.98 9.29
N VAL A 321 23.75 -21.79 8.68
CA VAL A 321 22.60 -21.20 8.00
C VAL A 321 22.16 -22.05 6.80
N PHE A 322 23.09 -22.56 5.99
CA PHE A 322 22.76 -23.48 4.90
C PHE A 322 22.14 -24.79 5.38
N ARG A 323 22.61 -25.33 6.51
CA ARG A 323 22.02 -26.52 7.12
C ARG A 323 20.60 -26.25 7.60
N ASP A 324 20.39 -25.17 8.35
CA ASP A 324 19.09 -24.80 8.89
C ASP A 324 18.09 -24.48 7.75
N LEU A 325 18.54 -23.83 6.67
CA LEU A 325 17.75 -23.55 5.47
C LEU A 325 17.48 -24.79 4.59
N THR A 326 18.19 -25.91 4.80
CA THR A 326 17.96 -27.17 4.05
C THR A 326 17.27 -28.24 4.88
N GLU A 327 16.64 -27.84 5.99
CA GLU A 327 15.77 -28.70 6.79
C GLU A 327 14.58 -29.20 5.97
N LYS A 328 14.27 -30.49 6.08
CA LYS A 328 13.31 -31.16 5.18
C LYS A 328 11.92 -30.55 5.29
N ASP A 329 11.46 -30.26 6.50
CA ASP A 329 10.13 -29.71 6.71
C ASP A 329 10.00 -28.25 6.26
N LEU A 330 11.10 -27.49 6.27
CA LEU A 330 11.16 -26.15 5.69
C LEU A 330 11.10 -26.24 4.16
N LEU A 331 11.91 -27.11 3.55
CA LEU A 331 11.97 -27.25 2.09
C LEU A 331 10.67 -27.79 1.49
N LYS A 332 9.95 -28.70 2.19
CA LYS A 332 8.60 -29.15 1.78
C LYS A 332 7.67 -27.96 1.57
N LYS A 333 7.72 -26.96 2.46
CA LYS A 333 6.93 -25.73 2.31
C LYS A 333 7.38 -24.91 1.12
N CYS A 334 8.65 -24.95 0.70
CA CYS A 334 9.12 -24.19 -0.45
C CYS A 334 8.76 -24.82 -1.83
N LEU A 335 8.33 -26.09 -1.87
CA LEU A 335 8.02 -26.80 -3.12
C LEU A 335 6.83 -26.25 -3.89
N HIS A 336 5.97 -25.44 -3.27
CA HIS A 336 4.85 -24.80 -3.98
C HIS A 336 5.34 -23.71 -4.97
N GLY A 337 6.61 -23.29 -4.94
CA GLY A 337 7.22 -22.41 -5.94
C GLY A 337 6.59 -21.02 -6.07
N ARG A 338 5.90 -20.55 -5.03
CA ARG A 338 5.14 -19.29 -5.08
C ARG A 338 6.11 -18.10 -5.05
N THR A 339 5.78 -17.07 -5.83
CA THR A 339 6.64 -15.92 -6.11
C THR A 339 6.46 -14.78 -5.10
N GLN A 340 7.42 -13.87 -5.01
CA GLN A 340 7.30 -12.60 -4.26
C GLN A 340 6.37 -11.56 -4.91
N ASN A 341 5.70 -11.87 -6.03
CA ASN A 341 4.78 -10.97 -6.73
C ASN A 341 3.77 -10.23 -5.82
N PRO A 342 3.19 -10.86 -4.76
CA PRO A 342 2.33 -10.13 -3.84
C PRO A 342 3.03 -8.94 -3.16
N ASN A 343 4.29 -9.09 -2.76
CA ASN A 343 5.07 -8.03 -2.12
C ASN A 343 5.42 -6.91 -3.11
N GLU A 344 5.79 -7.26 -4.34
CA GLU A 344 6.03 -6.24 -5.39
C GLU A 344 4.75 -5.45 -5.71
N SER A 345 3.60 -6.13 -5.80
CA SER A 345 2.31 -5.50 -6.00
C SER A 345 1.90 -4.63 -4.81
N PHE A 346 2.19 -5.06 -3.58
CA PHE A 346 1.92 -4.28 -2.38
C PHE A 346 2.83 -3.04 -2.28
N ASN A 347 4.12 -3.20 -2.59
CA ASN A 347 5.06 -2.10 -2.68
C ASN A 347 4.57 -1.04 -3.67
N LYS A 348 4.07 -1.44 -4.85
CA LYS A 348 3.43 -0.52 -5.80
C LYS A 348 2.25 0.23 -5.15
N CYS A 349 1.36 -0.49 -4.46
CA CYS A 349 0.22 0.09 -3.74
C CYS A 349 0.65 1.16 -2.72
N ILE A 350 1.71 0.91 -1.94
CA ILE A 350 2.29 1.89 -1.01
C ILE A 350 2.77 3.12 -1.78
N TRP A 351 3.55 2.94 -2.84
CA TRP A 351 4.23 4.03 -3.53
C TRP A 351 3.31 4.86 -4.45
N GLU A 352 2.12 4.36 -4.80
CA GLU A 352 1.05 5.17 -5.39
C GLU A 352 0.51 6.22 -4.39
N ARG A 353 0.42 5.85 -3.10
CA ARG A 353 -0.01 6.75 -2.01
C ARG A 353 1.14 7.58 -1.45
N ILE A 354 2.37 7.11 -1.60
CA ILE A 354 3.57 7.77 -1.10
C ILE A 354 4.58 7.86 -2.24
N PRO A 355 4.43 8.81 -3.17
CA PRO A 355 5.33 8.90 -4.32
C PRO A 355 6.79 9.01 -3.90
N LYS A 356 7.66 8.22 -4.54
CA LYS A 356 9.12 8.17 -4.26
C LYS A 356 9.86 9.49 -4.58
N THR A 357 9.20 10.41 -5.28
CA THR A 357 9.77 11.68 -5.75
C THR A 357 9.77 12.77 -4.68
N VAL A 358 8.93 12.66 -3.65
CA VAL A 358 8.76 13.68 -2.61
C VAL A 358 8.97 13.05 -1.25
N PHE A 359 9.83 13.65 -0.42
CA PHE A 359 10.01 13.19 0.96
C PHE A 359 8.76 13.45 1.78
N VAL A 360 8.39 12.50 2.65
CA VAL A 360 7.26 12.62 3.58
C VAL A 360 7.69 12.27 5.00
N GLY A 361 7.02 12.86 5.98
CA GLY A 361 7.21 12.50 7.39
C GLY A 361 6.65 11.11 7.71
N ILE A 362 7.07 10.54 8.84
CA ILE A 362 6.69 9.18 9.28
C ILE A 362 5.17 9.01 9.44
N GLU A 363 4.45 10.04 9.90
CA GLU A 363 3.00 10.00 10.00
C GLU A 363 2.32 9.84 8.64
N THR A 364 2.78 10.58 7.62
CA THR A 364 2.26 10.43 6.26
C THR A 364 2.65 9.07 5.67
N LEU A 365 3.85 8.55 5.97
CA LEU A 365 4.26 7.21 5.56
C LEU A 365 3.33 6.15 6.16
N LYS A 366 3.10 6.18 7.48
CA LYS A 366 2.19 5.26 8.19
C LYS A 366 0.78 5.31 7.61
N PHE A 367 0.26 6.50 7.34
CA PHE A 367 -1.03 6.69 6.69
C PHE A 367 -1.09 5.94 5.37
N GLY A 368 -0.10 6.17 4.48
CA GLY A 368 -0.09 5.59 3.15
C GLY A 368 0.06 4.07 3.19
N VAL A 369 0.85 3.53 4.12
CA VAL A 369 1.01 2.07 4.29
C VAL A 369 -0.26 1.44 4.83
N MET A 370 -0.90 2.00 5.87
CA MET A 370 -2.15 1.48 6.41
C MET A 370 -3.28 1.51 5.39
N ASP A 371 -3.44 2.62 4.65
CA ASP A 371 -4.42 2.70 3.55
C ASP A 371 -4.08 1.73 2.41
N ALA A 372 -2.79 1.47 2.15
CA ALA A 372 -2.36 0.46 1.20
C ALA A 372 -2.73 -0.95 1.66
N VAL A 373 -2.56 -1.29 2.95
CA VAL A 373 -2.93 -2.60 3.52
C VAL A 373 -4.42 -2.84 3.36
N ILE A 374 -5.25 -1.89 3.80
CA ILE A 374 -6.71 -1.97 3.70
C ILE A 374 -7.13 -2.22 2.25
N CYS A 375 -6.59 -1.41 1.33
CA CYS A 375 -6.92 -1.57 -0.08
C CYS A 375 -6.37 -2.87 -0.64
N PHE A 376 -5.17 -3.31 -0.26
CA PHE A 376 -4.51 -4.50 -0.80
C PHE A 376 -5.19 -5.80 -0.37
N ASN A 377 -5.57 -5.90 0.89
CA ASN A 377 -6.20 -7.08 1.47
C ASN A 377 -7.69 -7.16 1.13
N ASP A 378 -8.42 -6.04 1.28
CA ASP A 378 -9.88 -6.05 1.36
C ASP A 378 -10.58 -5.22 0.28
N GLY A 379 -9.85 -4.70 -0.69
CA GLY A 379 -10.43 -3.85 -1.73
C GLY A 379 -10.45 -2.36 -1.42
N TYR A 380 -10.54 -1.55 -2.46
CA TYR A 380 -10.76 -0.11 -2.36
C TYR A 380 -12.09 0.22 -1.67
N VAL A 381 -13.11 -0.62 -1.82
CA VAL A 381 -14.41 -0.48 -1.14
C VAL A 381 -14.26 -0.42 0.39
N SER A 382 -13.24 -1.06 0.95
CA SER A 382 -12.98 -1.05 2.40
C SER A 382 -12.59 0.33 2.95
N ARG A 383 -12.31 1.32 2.09
CA ARG A 383 -12.21 2.73 2.51
C ARG A 383 -13.53 3.29 3.05
N ILE A 384 -14.67 2.67 2.76
CA ILE A 384 -15.96 3.01 3.39
C ILE A 384 -15.88 2.86 4.91
N LYS A 385 -15.25 1.79 5.41
CA LYS A 385 -15.05 1.57 6.85
C LYS A 385 -14.32 2.72 7.52
N VAL A 386 -13.40 3.38 6.81
CA VAL A 386 -12.65 4.56 7.31
C VAL A 386 -13.57 5.76 7.48
N PHE A 387 -14.53 5.97 6.58
CA PHE A 387 -15.54 7.02 6.71
C PHE A 387 -16.52 6.70 7.84
N GLU A 388 -17.01 5.46 7.92
CA GLU A 388 -17.94 5.02 8.96
C GLU A 388 -17.35 5.17 10.37
N ALA A 389 -16.08 4.78 10.56
CA ALA A 389 -15.37 4.95 11.82
C ALA A 389 -15.17 6.43 12.22
N LEU A 390 -15.30 7.36 11.27
CA LEU A 390 -15.30 8.81 11.52
C LEU A 390 -16.71 9.40 11.64
N GLY A 391 -17.75 8.57 11.62
CA GLY A 391 -19.15 9.00 11.64
C GLY A 391 -19.62 9.64 10.33
N ILE A 392 -18.89 9.44 9.23
CA ILE A 392 -19.23 9.96 7.90
C ILE A 392 -19.98 8.87 7.14
N LYS A 393 -21.23 9.14 6.76
CA LYS A 393 -21.99 8.25 5.88
C LYS A 393 -21.30 8.16 4.52
N SER A 394 -21.10 6.95 4.00
CA SER A 394 -20.65 6.76 2.62
C SER A 394 -21.64 7.42 1.65
N GLY A 395 -21.11 8.15 0.67
CA GLY A 395 -21.92 8.79 -0.38
C GLY A 395 -22.03 7.87 -1.58
N TYR A 396 -23.14 7.93 -2.32
CA TYR A 396 -23.39 7.10 -3.51
C TYR A 396 -22.22 7.12 -4.50
N ASN A 397 -21.72 8.33 -4.83
CA ASN A 397 -20.58 8.50 -5.73
C ASN A 397 -19.28 7.88 -5.20
N THR A 398 -19.10 7.83 -3.88
CA THR A 398 -17.93 7.20 -3.25
C THR A 398 -17.99 5.69 -3.43
N GLU A 399 -19.10 5.06 -3.06
CA GLU A 399 -19.26 3.60 -3.12
C GLU A 399 -19.14 3.09 -4.56
N ARG A 400 -19.86 3.74 -5.49
CA ARG A 400 -19.82 3.42 -6.92
C ARG A 400 -18.39 3.52 -7.47
N ALA A 401 -17.66 4.59 -7.16
CA ALA A 401 -16.29 4.77 -7.65
C ALA A 401 -15.35 3.68 -7.11
N LEU A 402 -15.43 3.34 -5.81
CA LEU A 402 -14.57 2.33 -5.20
C LEU A 402 -14.87 0.92 -5.74
N LEU A 403 -16.15 0.57 -5.91
CA LEU A 403 -16.57 -0.71 -6.50
C LEU A 403 -16.13 -0.85 -7.97
N ILE A 404 -16.19 0.23 -8.75
CA ILE A 404 -15.69 0.23 -10.14
C ILE A 404 -14.17 -0.03 -10.16
N ILE A 405 -13.42 0.58 -9.22
CA ILE A 405 -11.98 0.37 -9.12
C ILE A 405 -11.66 -1.09 -8.76
N ASP A 406 -12.36 -1.67 -7.77
CA ASP A 406 -12.18 -3.06 -7.38
C ASP A 406 -12.55 -4.04 -8.50
N ASN A 407 -13.61 -3.75 -9.26
CA ASN A 407 -13.98 -4.55 -10.43
C ASN A 407 -12.97 -4.50 -11.58
N LYS A 408 -12.20 -3.41 -11.70
CA LYS A 408 -11.15 -3.25 -12.72
C LYS A 408 -9.77 -3.70 -12.22
N ARG A 409 -9.70 -4.31 -11.04
CA ARG A 409 -8.45 -4.63 -10.38
C ARG A 409 -7.80 -5.87 -11.00
N ILE A 410 -6.66 -5.67 -11.65
CA ILE A 410 -5.96 -6.73 -12.40
C ILE A 410 -4.73 -7.29 -11.66
N PHE A 411 -4.29 -6.77 -10.50
CA PHE A 411 -2.92 -7.10 -10.05
C PHE A 411 -2.63 -8.59 -9.86
#